data_AF-A0AAE4MJQ8-F1
#
_entry.id   AF-A0AAE4MJQ8-F1
#
_cell.length_a   1.000
_cell.length_b   1.000
_cell.length_c   1.000
_cell.angle_alpha   90.00
_cell.angle_beta   90.00
_cell.angle_gamma   90.00
#
_symmetry.space_group_name_H-M   'P 1'
#
loop_
_entity.id
_entity.type
_entity.pdbx_description
1 polymer ?
#
loop_
_entity_poly.entity_id
_entity_poly.type
_entity_poly.pdbx_seq_one_letter_code
_entity_poly.pdbx_strand_id
1 'polypeptide(L)'
;MSMHDIEAVVECSVYCIDDSDLSLEEKRDLLYNLYNFQAQWDTGYTHFRVKDILLKYNYLFALPIEKHPDYAARKEEFDALVENDYAEWLTDDSFYDGNGDDDGCGCGHCGCGDKDADECSCDGDCECGGECSCDDDCECGGECSCEDGCECENHDDGCGCGNDCSCTTNTANPDNKNLFYCDAGSKTWQQLVDNGTLTGVQALPVKEMPLYDVILKVAALCRELEDADCAAQWYATLIGYELWDATDDDRAVLDEIAKILWTPAVFSALQNDFYFMRGLEGAKAELDEVPPIAKEWLTAYLDWEQKMEQDPNAILERVRALYVSYQLDDALVLTEKGLSIAPDNAFLRLYESIIHIMMMSVDPETKPEQYEPWMEKLSQLGEIKTDNPETDKVIQSHSLYYMAMAEVFRQNFDKALEIADKLKTVYEMKEADELLNFIDEFKKYLQE
;
A
#
# COMPACT_ATOMS: atom_id res chain seq x y z
N MET A 1 9.85 -6.67 2.94
CA MET A 1 9.00 -5.82 2.11
C MET A 1 8.79 -6.51 0.77
N SER A 2 7.69 -6.22 0.09
CA SER A 2 7.37 -6.75 -1.24
C SER A 2 7.92 -5.84 -2.34
N MET A 3 8.08 -6.36 -3.57
CA MET A 3 8.48 -5.51 -4.71
C MET A 3 7.47 -4.38 -4.98
N HIS A 4 6.19 -4.59 -4.64
CA HIS A 4 5.17 -3.52 -4.72
C HIS A 4 5.45 -2.36 -3.76
N ASP A 5 6.15 -2.58 -2.65
CA ASP A 5 6.48 -1.52 -1.68
C ASP A 5 7.52 -0.57 -2.28
N ILE A 6 8.46 -1.10 -3.08
CA ILE A 6 9.42 -0.28 -3.85
C ILE A 6 8.70 0.50 -4.95
N GLU A 7 7.78 -0.13 -5.67
CA GLU A 7 6.98 0.57 -6.68
C GLU A 7 6.14 1.70 -6.06
N ALA A 8 5.55 1.46 -4.88
CA ALA A 8 4.74 2.44 -4.16
C ALA A 8 5.57 3.64 -3.71
N VAL A 9 6.75 3.42 -3.12
CA VAL A 9 7.60 4.53 -2.65
C VAL A 9 8.13 5.35 -3.82
N VAL A 10 8.46 4.71 -4.95
CA VAL A 10 8.86 5.44 -6.16
C VAL A 10 7.68 6.25 -6.71
N GLU A 11 6.49 5.65 -6.82
CA GLU A 11 5.30 6.32 -7.29
C GLU A 11 4.93 7.54 -6.44
N CYS A 12 4.88 7.40 -5.11
CA CYS A 12 4.58 8.53 -4.23
C CYS A 12 5.64 9.64 -4.35
N SER A 13 6.91 9.25 -4.52
CA SER A 13 8.01 10.20 -4.73
C SER A 13 7.85 10.99 -6.03
N VAL A 14 7.37 10.34 -7.11
CA VAL A 14 7.10 11.01 -8.39
C VAL A 14 6.01 12.07 -8.22
N TYR A 15 4.95 11.79 -7.46
CA TYR A 15 3.92 12.81 -7.15
C TYR A 15 4.49 13.97 -6.32
N CYS A 16 5.28 13.69 -5.28
CA CYS A 16 5.95 14.74 -4.50
C CYS A 16 6.87 15.63 -5.36
N ILE A 17 7.57 15.03 -6.33
CA ILE A 17 8.39 15.78 -7.29
C ILE A 17 7.49 16.61 -8.22
N ASP A 18 6.38 16.05 -8.71
CA ASP A 18 5.45 16.77 -9.58
C ASP A 18 4.88 18.02 -8.93
N ASP A 19 4.50 17.93 -7.66
CA ASP A 19 3.89 19.02 -6.90
C ASP A 19 4.88 20.05 -6.34
N SER A 20 6.19 19.77 -6.42
CA SER A 20 7.24 20.68 -5.94
C SER A 20 7.47 21.91 -6.83
N ASP A 21 8.09 22.96 -6.27
CA ASP A 21 8.53 24.16 -6.99
C ASP A 21 9.91 24.00 -7.68
N LEU A 22 10.44 22.78 -7.74
CA LEU A 22 11.74 22.50 -8.37
C LEU A 22 11.76 22.85 -9.87
N SER A 23 12.93 23.19 -10.38
CA SER A 23 13.10 23.38 -11.83
C SER A 23 12.88 22.07 -12.60
N LEU A 24 12.55 22.18 -13.89
CA LEU A 24 12.35 21.01 -14.75
C LEU A 24 13.58 20.09 -14.73
N GLU A 25 14.77 20.66 -14.79
CA GLU A 25 16.03 19.93 -14.75
C GLU A 25 16.21 19.18 -13.43
N GLU A 26 15.95 19.83 -12.29
CA GLU A 26 16.04 19.19 -10.97
C GLU A 26 15.02 18.07 -10.79
N LYS A 27 13.78 18.25 -11.28
CA LYS A 27 12.76 17.20 -11.25
C LYS A 27 13.20 16.00 -12.08
N ARG A 28 13.68 16.23 -13.30
CA ARG A 28 14.17 15.17 -14.18
C ARG A 28 15.35 14.42 -13.58
N ASP A 29 16.30 15.12 -12.97
CA ASP A 29 17.44 14.49 -12.30
C ASP A 29 16.98 13.63 -11.12
N LEU A 30 16.01 14.09 -10.32
CA LEU A 30 15.44 13.27 -9.24
C LEU A 30 14.72 12.03 -9.76
N LEU A 31 13.90 12.16 -10.81
CA LEU A 31 13.22 11.03 -11.44
C LEU A 31 14.23 10.00 -11.95
N TYR A 32 15.29 10.43 -12.65
CA TYR A 32 16.35 9.55 -13.12
C TYR A 32 16.98 8.74 -11.98
N ASN A 33 17.35 9.38 -10.87
CA ASN A 33 17.97 8.67 -9.76
C ASN A 33 16.98 7.78 -9.00
N LEU A 34 15.70 8.13 -8.91
CA LEU A 34 14.67 7.26 -8.34
C LEU A 34 14.46 5.98 -9.15
N TYR A 35 14.45 6.08 -10.47
CA TYR A 35 14.33 4.90 -11.32
C TYR A 35 15.61 4.07 -11.38
N ASN A 36 16.80 4.67 -11.21
CA ASN A 36 18.03 3.92 -10.96
C ASN A 36 18.01 3.16 -9.62
N PHE A 37 17.35 3.72 -8.60
CA PHE A 37 17.08 2.97 -7.37
C PHE A 37 16.10 1.83 -7.63
N GLN A 38 14.98 2.11 -8.31
CA GLN A 38 13.98 1.10 -8.65
C GLN A 38 14.56 -0.07 -9.45
N ALA A 39 15.43 0.20 -10.43
CA ALA A 39 16.03 -0.80 -11.32
C ALA A 39 16.93 -1.83 -10.61
N GLN A 40 17.26 -1.61 -9.33
CA GLN A 40 17.99 -2.59 -8.51
C GLN A 40 17.07 -3.71 -8.00
N TRP A 41 15.77 -3.59 -8.23
CA TRP A 41 14.73 -4.48 -7.75
C TRP A 41 13.90 -5.03 -8.91
N ASP A 42 13.35 -6.23 -8.73
CA ASP A 42 12.45 -6.86 -9.70
C ASP A 42 11.07 -6.17 -9.67
N THR A 43 11.00 -5.01 -10.32
CA THR A 43 9.85 -4.11 -10.36
C THR A 43 9.57 -3.70 -11.81
N GLY A 44 8.30 -3.59 -12.19
CA GLY A 44 7.95 -3.43 -13.61
C GLY A 44 6.78 -2.50 -13.90
N TYR A 45 5.95 -2.18 -12.91
CA TYR A 45 4.65 -1.55 -13.16
C TYR A 45 4.59 -0.04 -12.91
N THR A 46 5.61 0.56 -12.27
CA THR A 46 5.53 1.97 -11.84
C THR A 46 5.48 2.97 -13.00
N HIS A 47 6.24 2.76 -14.08
CA HIS A 47 6.34 3.73 -15.19
C HIS A 47 4.98 4.13 -15.79
N PHE A 48 4.03 3.20 -15.94
CA PHE A 48 2.74 3.53 -16.57
C PHE A 48 1.76 4.20 -15.63
N ARG A 49 1.86 3.95 -14.32
CA ARG A 49 0.97 4.59 -13.34
C ARG A 49 1.22 6.10 -13.26
N VAL A 50 2.45 6.53 -13.50
CA VAL A 50 2.87 7.96 -13.46
C VAL A 50 3.40 8.50 -14.79
N LYS A 51 3.13 7.81 -15.90
CA LYS A 51 3.67 8.09 -17.23
C LYS A 51 3.58 9.55 -17.66
N ASP A 52 2.42 10.17 -17.44
CA ASP A 52 2.18 11.56 -17.86
C ASP A 52 3.12 12.54 -17.17
N ILE A 53 3.46 12.28 -15.90
CA ILE A 53 4.43 13.06 -15.12
C ILE A 53 5.84 12.86 -15.67
N LEU A 54 6.20 11.61 -15.99
CA LEU A 54 7.52 11.30 -16.55
C LEU A 54 7.75 11.96 -17.92
N LEU A 55 6.72 11.97 -18.77
CA LEU A 55 6.71 12.67 -20.06
C LEU A 55 6.81 14.20 -19.87
N LYS A 56 6.03 14.75 -18.93
CA LYS A 56 5.99 16.19 -18.61
C LYS A 56 7.38 16.75 -18.28
N TYR A 57 8.22 15.98 -17.60
CA TYR A 57 9.56 16.43 -17.16
C TYR A 57 10.72 15.96 -18.02
N ASN A 58 10.45 15.41 -19.22
CA ASN A 58 11.48 14.88 -20.12
C ASN A 58 12.38 13.83 -19.45
N TYR A 59 11.81 13.05 -18.51
CA TYR A 59 12.45 11.84 -18.04
C TYR A 59 12.11 10.69 -19.00
N LEU A 60 10.82 10.44 -19.24
CA LEU A 60 10.36 9.48 -20.24
C LEU A 60 10.17 10.20 -21.58
N PHE A 61 10.53 9.54 -22.68
CA PHE A 61 10.24 9.99 -24.04
C PHE A 61 9.36 8.97 -24.74
N ALA A 62 8.38 9.43 -25.50
CA ALA A 62 7.57 8.61 -26.39
C ALA A 62 7.78 9.09 -27.82
N LEU A 63 8.35 8.25 -28.68
CA LEU A 63 8.78 8.61 -30.03
C LEU A 63 8.27 7.58 -31.05
N PRO A 64 8.00 7.98 -32.31
CA PRO A 64 7.65 7.03 -33.36
C PRO A 64 8.76 5.99 -33.53
N ILE A 65 8.39 4.71 -33.71
CA ILE A 65 9.34 3.59 -33.84
C ILE A 65 10.40 3.81 -34.92
N GLU A 66 10.08 4.57 -35.98
CA GLU A 66 11.00 4.89 -37.08
C GLU A 66 12.12 5.84 -36.66
N LYS A 67 12.01 6.44 -35.47
CA LYS A 67 13.05 7.26 -34.84
C LYS A 67 14.01 6.43 -33.99
N HIS A 68 13.72 5.16 -33.74
CA HIS A 68 14.62 4.29 -32.99
C HIS A 68 15.99 4.24 -33.69
N PRO A 69 17.12 4.38 -32.98
CA PRO A 69 18.46 4.40 -33.58
C PRO A 69 18.75 3.18 -34.47
N ASP A 70 18.25 2.01 -34.09
CA ASP A 70 18.43 0.75 -34.82
C ASP A 70 17.35 0.46 -35.87
N TYR A 71 16.33 1.31 -36.02
CA TYR A 71 15.21 1.05 -36.93
C TYR A 71 15.67 0.80 -38.37
N ALA A 72 16.64 1.59 -38.85
CA ALA A 72 17.16 1.42 -40.20
C ALA A 72 17.88 0.08 -40.44
N ALA A 73 18.47 -0.51 -39.39
CA ALA A 73 19.18 -1.78 -39.45
C ALA A 73 18.25 -2.98 -39.24
N ARG A 74 17.19 -2.83 -38.45
CA ARG A 74 16.28 -3.92 -38.02
C ARG A 74 14.82 -3.68 -38.43
N LYS A 75 14.62 -3.01 -39.56
CA LYS A 75 13.30 -2.54 -39.98
C LYS A 75 12.22 -3.65 -39.95
N GLU A 76 12.53 -4.81 -40.51
CA GLU A 76 11.57 -5.92 -40.61
C GLU A 76 11.10 -6.41 -39.22
N GLU A 77 11.98 -6.37 -38.22
CA GLU A 77 11.66 -6.79 -36.85
C GLU A 77 10.79 -5.75 -36.14
N PHE A 78 11.15 -4.47 -36.24
CA PHE A 78 10.33 -3.39 -35.67
C PHE A 78 8.95 -3.31 -36.35
N ASP A 79 8.89 -3.47 -37.68
CA ASP A 79 7.62 -3.49 -38.42
C ASP A 79 6.75 -4.70 -37.96
N ALA A 80 7.35 -5.86 -37.71
CA ALA A 80 6.63 -7.02 -37.18
C ALA A 80 6.10 -6.81 -35.76
N LEU A 81 6.82 -6.10 -34.89
CA LEU A 81 6.35 -5.78 -33.54
C LEU A 81 5.14 -4.85 -33.56
N VAL A 82 5.14 -3.87 -34.46
CA VAL A 82 3.99 -2.98 -34.70
C VAL A 82 2.78 -3.75 -35.23
N GLU A 83 3.00 -4.68 -36.17
CA GLU A 83 1.92 -5.50 -36.74
C GLU A 83 1.24 -6.42 -35.70
N ASN A 84 1.99 -6.84 -34.68
CA ASN A 84 1.50 -7.72 -33.62
C ASN A 84 1.05 -6.99 -32.34
N ASP A 85 0.94 -5.65 -32.36
CA ASP A 85 0.53 -4.81 -31.19
C ASP A 85 1.46 -4.94 -29.96
N TYR A 86 2.68 -5.44 -30.12
CA TYR A 86 3.69 -5.57 -29.04
C TYR A 86 4.61 -4.35 -28.92
N ALA A 87 4.30 -3.25 -29.60
CA ALA A 87 5.16 -2.06 -29.63
C ALA A 87 5.25 -1.30 -28.30
N GLU A 88 4.48 -1.69 -27.26
CA GLU A 88 4.39 -0.93 -26.01
C GLU A 88 5.70 -0.82 -25.22
N TRP A 89 6.63 -1.78 -25.34
CA TRP A 89 7.99 -1.65 -24.81
C TRP A 89 9.03 -2.16 -25.79
N LEU A 90 9.84 -1.23 -26.28
CA LEU A 90 11.13 -1.52 -26.86
C LEU A 90 12.15 -0.92 -25.90
N THR A 91 12.46 -1.65 -24.83
CA THR A 91 13.57 -1.31 -23.93
C THR A 91 14.90 -1.57 -24.63
N ASP A 92 15.98 -0.95 -24.16
CA ASP A 92 17.36 -1.24 -24.61
C ASP A 92 17.65 -2.77 -24.60
N ASP A 93 17.02 -3.52 -23.69
CA ASP A 93 17.22 -4.96 -23.48
C ASP A 93 16.31 -5.85 -24.33
N SER A 94 15.23 -5.33 -24.91
CA SER A 94 14.30 -6.12 -25.76
C SER A 94 14.96 -6.72 -27.02
N PHE A 95 16.23 -6.41 -27.25
CA PHE A 95 16.96 -6.66 -28.48
C PHE A 95 18.43 -7.10 -28.28
N TYR A 96 18.89 -7.19 -27.03
CA TYR A 96 20.15 -7.80 -26.57
C TYR A 96 19.75 -9.12 -25.86
N ASP A 97 20.06 -10.34 -26.27
CA ASP A 97 21.08 -10.91 -27.13
C ASP A 97 20.54 -12.10 -27.97
N GLY A 98 20.97 -12.18 -29.23
CA GLY A 98 20.89 -13.42 -30.02
C GLY A 98 22.04 -14.38 -29.70
N ASN A 99 22.73 -14.18 -28.59
CA ASN A 99 23.73 -15.10 -28.04
C ASN A 99 23.11 -15.70 -26.79
N GLY A 100 22.32 -16.75 -26.96
CA GLY A 100 21.89 -17.58 -25.83
C GLY A 100 23.12 -18.09 -25.10
N ASP A 101 23.46 -17.43 -24.01
CA ASP A 101 23.80 -18.16 -22.80
C ASP A 101 22.47 -18.74 -22.33
N ASP A 102 22.18 -19.96 -22.81
CA ASP A 102 21.18 -20.85 -22.23
C ASP A 102 21.60 -21.09 -20.77
N ASP A 103 21.25 -20.15 -19.90
CA ASP A 103 21.29 -20.30 -18.45
C ASP A 103 20.32 -21.42 -18.09
N GLY A 104 20.85 -22.63 -18.02
CA GLY A 104 20.40 -23.71 -17.15
C GLY A 104 18.97 -24.20 -17.38
N CYS A 105 18.88 -25.46 -17.80
CA CYS A 105 17.74 -26.34 -17.51
C CYS A 105 17.00 -25.90 -16.23
N GLY A 106 15.72 -25.52 -16.35
CA GLY A 106 14.85 -24.96 -15.30
C GLY A 106 14.54 -25.90 -14.14
N CYS A 107 15.56 -26.56 -13.60
CA CYS A 107 15.54 -27.33 -12.38
C CYS A 107 16.51 -26.66 -11.40
N GLY A 108 16.03 -25.64 -10.69
CA GLY A 108 16.79 -24.88 -9.68
C GLY A 108 17.21 -25.68 -8.44
N HIS A 109 17.49 -26.99 -8.57
CA HIS A 109 17.93 -27.89 -7.51
C HIS A 109 19.03 -28.88 -7.92
N CYS A 110 19.48 -28.90 -9.18
CA CYS A 110 20.59 -29.77 -9.58
C CYS A 110 21.90 -28.97 -9.54
N GLY A 111 22.82 -29.35 -8.64
CA GLY A 111 24.16 -28.77 -8.52
C GLY A 111 25.11 -29.18 -9.66
N CYS A 112 24.62 -29.14 -10.89
CA CYS A 112 25.29 -29.62 -12.08
C CYS A 112 25.90 -28.43 -12.82
N GLY A 113 27.04 -27.93 -12.36
CA GLY A 113 27.78 -26.89 -13.08
C GLY A 113 28.21 -27.37 -14.48
N ASP A 114 27.97 -26.53 -15.47
CA ASP A 114 28.48 -26.49 -16.85
C ASP A 114 29.11 -27.78 -17.39
N LYS A 115 28.26 -28.68 -17.88
CA LYS A 115 28.66 -29.68 -18.88
C LYS A 115 27.60 -29.82 -19.94
N ASP A 116 28.08 -29.90 -21.18
CA ASP A 116 27.32 -30.03 -22.42
C ASP A 116 26.12 -31.00 -22.29
N ALA A 117 24.98 -30.59 -22.86
CA ALA A 117 23.65 -31.22 -22.71
C ALA A 117 23.54 -32.69 -23.15
N ASP A 118 24.58 -33.29 -23.75
CA ASP A 118 24.54 -34.65 -24.30
C ASP A 118 25.07 -35.75 -23.36
N GLU A 119 25.61 -35.42 -22.17
CA GLU A 119 26.18 -36.42 -21.24
C GLU A 119 25.76 -36.25 -19.76
N CYS A 120 24.48 -35.96 -19.49
CA CYS A 120 23.97 -36.09 -18.13
C CYS A 120 23.68 -37.56 -17.78
N SER A 121 24.70 -38.34 -17.44
CA SER A 121 24.52 -39.66 -16.82
C SER A 121 24.38 -39.48 -15.30
N CYS A 122 23.16 -39.52 -14.80
CA CYS A 122 22.86 -39.52 -13.37
C CYS A 122 23.28 -40.86 -12.75
N ASP A 123 24.57 -41.05 -12.48
CA ASP A 123 25.05 -42.17 -11.69
C ASP A 123 24.79 -41.90 -10.20
N GLY A 124 23.65 -42.39 -9.71
CA GLY A 124 23.68 -43.22 -8.50
C GLY A 124 23.13 -42.69 -7.17
N ASP A 125 22.81 -41.41 -6.98
CA ASP A 125 22.32 -40.92 -5.66
C ASP A 125 21.28 -39.78 -5.77
N CYS A 126 20.23 -39.97 -6.57
CA CYS A 126 19.05 -39.11 -6.48
C CYS A 126 18.04 -39.76 -5.52
N GLU A 127 17.81 -39.14 -4.37
CA GLU A 127 16.84 -39.60 -3.35
C GLU A 127 15.36 -39.36 -3.74
N CYS A 128 15.06 -39.25 -5.04
CA CYS A 128 13.68 -39.34 -5.53
C CYS A 128 13.27 -40.83 -5.56
N GLY A 129 12.74 -41.31 -4.44
CA GLY A 129 12.22 -42.68 -4.27
C GLY A 129 10.94 -42.97 -5.07
N GLY A 130 11.00 -42.89 -6.40
CA GLY A 130 9.92 -43.27 -7.31
C GLY A 130 10.37 -43.22 -8.77
N GLU A 131 9.98 -44.21 -9.57
CA GLU A 131 10.30 -44.29 -11.00
C GLU A 131 9.71 -43.07 -11.74
N CYS A 132 10.56 -42.17 -12.26
CA CYS A 132 10.14 -41.14 -13.20
C CYS A 132 9.75 -41.80 -14.53
N SER A 133 8.45 -41.90 -14.76
CA SER A 133 7.83 -42.20 -16.04
C SER A 133 7.41 -40.87 -16.66
N CYS A 134 8.24 -40.31 -17.54
CA CYS A 134 7.87 -39.20 -18.40
C CYS A 134 7.05 -39.75 -19.58
N ASP A 135 5.78 -40.08 -19.32
CA ASP A 135 4.79 -40.28 -20.38
C ASP A 135 3.74 -39.16 -20.23
N ASP A 136 3.83 -38.20 -21.14
CA ASP A 136 2.84 -37.17 -21.42
C ASP A 136 1.51 -37.83 -21.82
N ASP A 137 0.46 -37.66 -21.02
CA ASP A 137 -0.95 -37.69 -21.45
C ASP A 137 -1.87 -37.40 -20.25
N CYS A 138 -2.13 -36.12 -19.97
CA CYS A 138 -3.21 -35.71 -19.08
C CYS A 138 -4.47 -35.41 -19.91
N GLU A 139 -5.30 -36.44 -20.16
CA GLU A 139 -6.60 -36.29 -20.79
C GLU A 139 -7.60 -35.61 -19.83
N CYS A 140 -7.64 -34.27 -19.82
CA CYS A 140 -8.76 -33.51 -19.24
C CYS A 140 -9.88 -33.37 -20.28
N GLY A 141 -10.67 -34.44 -20.42
CA GLY A 141 -11.91 -34.44 -21.21
C GLY A 141 -13.06 -33.73 -20.50
N GLY A 142 -13.17 -32.41 -20.67
CA GLY A 142 -14.35 -31.64 -20.28
C GLY A 142 -14.36 -30.25 -20.92
N GLU A 143 -15.40 -29.94 -21.70
CA GLU A 143 -15.60 -28.64 -22.35
C GLU A 143 -15.91 -27.55 -21.30
N CYS A 144 -14.99 -26.61 -21.08
CA CYS A 144 -15.31 -25.32 -20.44
C CYS A 144 -15.84 -24.36 -21.51
N SER A 145 -17.14 -24.09 -21.49
CA SER A 145 -17.74 -23.02 -22.29
C SER A 145 -17.62 -21.70 -21.54
N CYS A 146 -16.59 -20.91 -21.87
CA CYS A 146 -16.55 -19.50 -21.51
C CYS A 146 -17.45 -18.74 -22.50
N GLU A 147 -18.58 -18.20 -22.05
CA GLU A 147 -19.41 -17.33 -22.88
C GLU A 147 -18.66 -16.00 -23.13
N ASP A 148 -18.48 -15.68 -24.40
CA ASP A 148 -18.14 -14.39 -25.02
C ASP A 148 -17.15 -13.46 -24.28
N GLY A 149 -15.85 -13.59 -24.62
CA GLY A 149 -14.92 -12.46 -24.62
C GLY A 149 -13.74 -12.49 -23.64
N CYS A 150 -13.50 -13.58 -22.91
CA CYS A 150 -12.29 -13.73 -22.11
C CYS A 150 -11.22 -14.51 -22.87
N GLU A 151 -10.18 -13.84 -23.35
CA GLU A 151 -8.93 -14.50 -23.76
C GLU A 151 -8.11 -14.76 -22.49
N CYS A 152 -8.13 -16.01 -22.02
CA CYS A 152 -7.24 -16.47 -20.96
C CYS A 152 -5.95 -16.96 -21.59
N GLU A 153 -4.94 -16.10 -21.68
CA GLU A 153 -3.58 -16.54 -21.98
C GLU A 153 -2.94 -17.02 -20.67
N ASN A 154 -2.44 -18.26 -20.68
CA ASN A 154 -1.84 -19.05 -19.59
C ASN A 154 -2.80 -19.97 -18.82
N HIS A 155 -2.75 -21.25 -19.18
CA HIS A 155 -3.66 -22.30 -18.71
C HIS A 155 -3.11 -23.16 -17.56
N ASP A 156 -1.95 -22.82 -16.98
CA ASP A 156 -1.24 -23.74 -16.07
C ASP A 156 -1.35 -23.46 -14.57
N ASP A 157 -2.01 -22.38 -14.13
CA ASP A 157 -2.26 -22.16 -12.71
C ASP A 157 -3.76 -22.00 -12.42
N GLY A 158 -4.27 -22.85 -11.52
CA GLY A 158 -5.68 -22.91 -11.13
C GLY A 158 -6.24 -21.53 -10.79
N CYS A 159 -7.11 -21.03 -11.66
CA CYS A 159 -7.71 -19.70 -11.55
C CYS A 159 -8.72 -19.66 -10.39
N GLY A 160 -8.25 -19.29 -9.21
CA GLY A 160 -9.07 -18.79 -8.11
C GLY A 160 -9.44 -17.32 -8.35
N CYS A 161 -10.34 -17.06 -9.29
CA CYS A 161 -10.87 -15.71 -9.52
C CYS A 161 -11.86 -15.34 -8.40
N GLY A 162 -11.34 -14.72 -7.35
CA GLY A 162 -12.11 -13.85 -6.45
C GLY A 162 -12.51 -12.54 -7.14
N ASN A 163 -13.50 -11.84 -6.59
CA ASN A 163 -14.25 -10.71 -7.18
C ASN A 163 -13.45 -9.44 -7.57
N ASP A 164 -12.12 -9.46 -7.63
CA ASP A 164 -11.27 -8.31 -7.97
C ASP A 164 -10.45 -8.53 -9.26
N CYS A 165 -11.04 -9.18 -10.27
CA CYS A 165 -10.54 -9.05 -11.63
C CYS A 165 -10.84 -7.63 -12.14
N SER A 166 -9.96 -6.67 -11.82
CA SER A 166 -9.87 -5.43 -12.58
C SER A 166 -9.25 -5.73 -13.94
N CYS A 167 -10.05 -6.31 -14.83
CA CYS A 167 -9.79 -6.25 -16.25
C CYS A 167 -9.89 -4.77 -16.65
N THR A 168 -8.77 -4.06 -16.49
CA THR A 168 -8.56 -2.82 -17.22
C THR A 168 -8.63 -3.22 -18.68
N THR A 169 -9.77 -2.97 -19.31
CA THR A 169 -9.84 -2.96 -20.76
C THR A 169 -8.79 -1.96 -21.19
N ASN A 170 -7.68 -2.46 -21.73
CA ASN A 170 -6.63 -1.67 -22.34
C ASN A 170 -7.30 -0.95 -23.52
N THR A 171 -7.95 0.19 -23.26
CA THR A 171 -8.38 1.12 -24.29
C THR A 171 -7.11 1.80 -24.74
N ALA A 172 -6.24 1.04 -25.42
CA ALA A 172 -5.11 1.55 -26.16
C ALA A 172 -5.66 2.72 -26.98
N ASN A 173 -5.20 3.92 -26.63
CA ASN A 173 -5.50 5.10 -27.40
C ASN A 173 -5.10 4.80 -28.86
N PRO A 174 -6.03 4.82 -29.84
CA PRO A 174 -5.73 4.43 -31.21
C PRO A 174 -4.64 5.28 -31.88
N ASP A 175 -4.29 6.43 -31.28
CA ASP A 175 -3.18 7.29 -31.71
C ASP A 175 -1.79 6.81 -31.24
N ASN A 176 -1.70 5.71 -30.47
CA ASN A 176 -0.48 5.31 -29.74
C ASN A 176 0.19 4.01 -30.25
N LYS A 177 -0.31 3.39 -31.33
CA LYS A 177 0.10 2.02 -31.74
C LYS A 177 1.55 1.85 -32.21
N ASN A 178 2.32 2.93 -32.40
CA ASN A 178 3.66 2.87 -32.99
C ASN A 178 4.70 3.71 -32.24
N LEU A 179 4.53 3.92 -30.92
CA LEU A 179 5.52 4.62 -30.13
C LEU A 179 6.44 3.63 -29.41
N PHE A 180 7.73 3.93 -29.40
CA PHE A 180 8.66 3.34 -28.43
C PHE A 180 8.93 4.34 -27.31
N TYR A 181 9.35 3.80 -26.16
CA TYR A 181 9.69 4.59 -24.99
C TYR A 181 11.18 4.47 -24.67
N CYS A 182 11.78 5.55 -24.20
CA CYS A 182 13.13 5.51 -23.63
C CYS A 182 13.26 6.51 -22.49
N ASP A 183 14.07 6.15 -21.49
CA ASP A 183 14.33 6.98 -20.32
C ASP A 183 15.55 7.89 -20.53
N ALA A 184 15.51 9.09 -19.97
CA ALA A 184 16.64 10.00 -19.95
C ALA A 184 17.83 9.34 -19.24
N GLY A 185 19.01 9.37 -19.86
CA GLY A 185 20.20 8.69 -19.35
C GLY A 185 20.38 7.25 -19.84
N SER A 186 19.37 6.65 -20.48
CA SER A 186 19.53 5.34 -21.16
C SER A 186 20.47 5.41 -22.36
N LYS A 187 20.94 4.25 -22.84
CA LYS A 187 21.80 4.18 -24.02
C LYS A 187 21.04 4.61 -25.28
N THR A 188 19.79 4.18 -25.42
CA THR A 188 18.89 4.64 -26.49
C THR A 188 18.72 6.17 -26.46
N TRP A 189 18.49 6.76 -25.27
CA TRP A 189 18.42 8.22 -25.14
C TRP A 189 19.71 8.91 -25.60
N GLN A 190 20.88 8.41 -25.20
CA GLN A 190 22.17 8.98 -25.61
C GLN A 190 22.35 8.93 -27.14
N GLN A 191 21.97 7.82 -27.79
CA GLN A 191 22.03 7.70 -29.25
C GLN A 191 21.09 8.70 -29.95
N LEU A 192 19.90 8.93 -29.39
CA LEU A 192 18.94 9.92 -29.90
C LEU A 192 19.44 11.37 -29.72
N VAL A 193 20.21 11.64 -28.67
CA VAL A 193 20.90 12.92 -28.49
C VAL A 193 22.02 13.07 -29.51
N ASP A 194 22.87 12.06 -29.65
CA ASP A 194 24.04 12.07 -30.53
C ASP A 194 23.66 12.24 -32.01
N ASN A 195 22.54 11.65 -32.43
CA ASN A 195 22.03 11.77 -33.80
C ASN A 195 21.19 13.04 -34.04
N GLY A 196 20.97 13.85 -33.00
CA GLY A 196 20.24 15.12 -33.07
C GLY A 196 18.71 14.99 -33.11
N THR A 197 18.15 13.81 -32.79
CA THR A 197 16.70 13.63 -32.64
C THR A 197 16.18 14.32 -31.39
N LEU A 198 16.88 14.17 -30.27
CA LEU A 198 16.63 14.93 -29.03
C LEU A 198 17.56 16.13 -28.98
N THR A 199 17.02 17.32 -28.68
CA THR A 199 17.77 18.58 -28.69
C THR A 199 17.36 19.52 -27.55
N GLY A 200 18.15 20.56 -27.29
CA GLY A 200 17.84 21.55 -26.27
C GLY A 200 17.79 20.95 -24.86
N VAL A 201 16.74 21.26 -24.09
CA VAL A 201 16.55 20.75 -22.72
C VAL A 201 16.49 19.22 -22.67
N GLN A 202 15.93 18.58 -23.71
CA GLN A 202 15.79 17.12 -23.79
C GLN A 202 17.14 16.39 -23.91
N ALA A 203 18.16 17.09 -24.41
CA ALA A 203 19.52 16.58 -24.61
C ALA A 203 20.48 16.96 -23.47
N LEU A 204 20.01 17.68 -22.45
CA LEU A 204 20.85 17.97 -21.29
C LEU A 204 21.17 16.66 -20.56
N PRO A 205 22.43 16.40 -20.17
CA PRO A 205 22.78 15.22 -19.41
C PRO A 205 22.02 15.20 -18.08
N VAL A 206 21.58 14.02 -17.67
CA VAL A 206 21.04 13.80 -16.33
C VAL A 206 22.18 13.82 -15.31
N LYS A 207 21.89 14.32 -14.11
CA LYS A 207 22.85 14.35 -13.02
C LYS A 207 22.67 13.16 -12.09
N GLU A 208 23.72 12.34 -11.96
CA GLU A 208 23.77 11.28 -10.95
C GLU A 208 23.88 11.87 -9.53
N MET A 209 23.19 11.22 -8.60
CA MET A 209 23.13 11.57 -7.20
C MET A 209 23.31 10.33 -6.32
N PRO A 210 24.05 10.42 -5.19
CA PRO A 210 24.03 9.39 -4.17
C PRO A 210 22.61 9.12 -3.69
N LEU A 211 22.25 7.85 -3.46
CA LEU A 211 20.90 7.47 -3.07
C LEU A 211 20.39 8.21 -1.83
N TYR A 212 21.21 8.31 -0.77
CA TYR A 212 20.80 9.06 0.42
C TYR A 212 20.56 10.55 0.16
N ASP A 213 21.22 11.16 -0.82
CA ASP A 213 20.92 12.55 -1.21
C ASP A 213 19.58 12.65 -1.95
N VAL A 214 19.21 11.63 -2.73
CA VAL A 214 17.89 11.51 -3.37
C VAL A 214 16.82 11.38 -2.30
N ILE A 215 17.00 10.44 -1.36
CA ILE A 215 16.07 10.20 -0.25
C ILE A 215 15.91 11.46 0.60
N LEU A 216 17.02 12.14 0.94
CA LEU A 216 16.97 13.40 1.69
C LEU A 216 16.16 14.47 0.97
N LYS A 217 16.34 14.62 -0.35
CA LYS A 217 15.57 15.58 -1.14
C LYS A 217 14.10 15.22 -1.19
N VAL A 218 13.76 13.96 -1.49
CA VAL A 218 12.36 13.53 -1.58
C VAL A 218 11.68 13.63 -0.21
N ALA A 219 12.31 13.17 0.87
CA ALA A 219 11.78 13.33 2.23
C ALA A 219 11.52 14.81 2.58
N ALA A 220 12.40 15.72 2.15
CA ALA A 220 12.20 17.15 2.34
C ALA A 220 10.96 17.67 1.57
N LEU A 221 10.72 17.18 0.34
CA LEU A 221 9.51 17.48 -0.43
C LEU A 221 8.25 16.92 0.25
N CYS A 222 8.27 15.66 0.71
CA CYS A 222 7.14 15.07 1.44
C CYS A 222 6.78 15.94 2.66
N ARG A 223 7.78 16.41 3.41
CA ARG A 223 7.55 17.31 4.55
C ARG A 223 6.98 18.67 4.14
N GLU A 224 7.46 19.26 3.04
CA GLU A 224 6.94 20.53 2.53
C GLU A 224 5.48 20.43 2.09
N LEU A 225 5.12 19.29 1.50
CA LEU A 225 3.76 18.98 1.05
C LEU A 225 2.85 18.40 2.17
N GLU A 226 3.38 18.24 3.38
CA GLU A 226 2.71 17.58 4.51
C GLU A 226 2.26 16.14 4.20
N ASP A 227 2.92 15.47 3.25
CA ASP A 227 2.68 14.08 2.85
C ASP A 227 3.40 13.12 3.81
N ALA A 228 2.72 12.82 4.93
CA ALA A 228 3.22 11.89 5.93
C ALA A 228 3.25 10.43 5.44
N ASP A 229 2.38 10.07 4.49
CA ASP A 229 2.29 8.70 3.97
C ASP A 229 3.52 8.39 3.12
N CYS A 230 3.86 9.23 2.14
CA CYS A 230 5.06 9.02 1.33
C CYS A 230 6.34 9.09 2.17
N ALA A 231 6.39 9.97 3.17
CA ALA A 231 7.49 10.00 4.14
C ALA A 231 7.61 8.71 4.97
N ALA A 232 6.49 8.10 5.36
CA ALA A 232 6.47 6.82 6.07
C ALA A 232 6.94 5.66 5.18
N GLN A 233 6.60 5.67 3.89
CA GLN A 233 7.12 4.67 2.95
C GLN A 233 8.65 4.73 2.89
N TRP A 234 9.24 5.92 2.72
CA TRP A 234 10.70 6.07 2.76
C TRP A 234 11.34 5.62 4.08
N TYR A 235 10.70 5.93 5.21
CA TYR A 235 11.16 5.47 6.51
C TYR A 235 11.22 3.93 6.58
N ALA A 236 10.19 3.25 6.08
CA ALA A 236 10.14 1.80 6.02
C ALA A 236 11.15 1.22 5.03
N THR A 237 11.25 1.79 3.82
CA THR A 237 12.21 1.41 2.77
C THR A 237 13.64 1.43 3.30
N LEU A 238 14.02 2.51 4.00
CA LEU A 238 15.34 2.62 4.62
C LEU A 238 15.61 1.47 5.58
N ILE A 239 14.68 1.15 6.49
CA ILE A 239 14.90 0.08 7.48
C ILE A 239 15.03 -1.30 6.83
N GLY A 240 14.20 -1.63 5.84
CA GLY A 240 14.21 -2.98 5.30
C GLY A 240 15.20 -3.24 4.16
N TYR A 241 15.80 -2.20 3.57
CA TYR A 241 16.73 -2.38 2.45
C TYR A 241 18.04 -1.60 2.64
N GLU A 242 17.98 -0.28 2.79
CA GLU A 242 19.20 0.56 2.68
C GLU A 242 20.08 0.56 3.93
N LEU A 243 19.47 0.54 5.11
CA LEU A 243 20.22 0.68 6.37
C LEU A 243 21.01 -0.58 6.75
N TRP A 244 20.85 -1.68 6.01
CA TRP A 244 21.59 -2.92 6.24
C TRP A 244 23.05 -2.81 5.81
N ASP A 245 23.30 -2.07 4.73
CA ASP A 245 24.64 -1.84 4.18
C ASP A 245 25.18 -0.44 4.53
N ALA A 246 24.43 0.36 5.30
CA ALA A 246 24.84 1.70 5.73
C ALA A 246 26.10 1.66 6.58
N THR A 247 26.98 2.64 6.34
CA THR A 247 28.27 2.79 7.02
C THR A 247 28.32 4.09 7.84
N ASP A 248 29.38 4.26 8.65
CA ASP A 248 29.61 5.50 9.38
C ASP A 248 29.81 6.73 8.45
N ASP A 249 30.22 6.51 7.20
CA ASP A 249 30.38 7.60 6.23
C ASP A 249 29.01 8.16 5.79
N ASP A 250 27.95 7.36 5.85
CA ASP A 250 26.58 7.75 5.52
C ASP A 250 25.88 8.49 6.68
N ARG A 251 26.50 8.48 7.87
CA ARG A 251 25.86 8.95 9.10
C ARG A 251 25.37 10.39 9.01
N ALA A 252 26.16 11.26 8.39
CA ALA A 252 25.83 12.69 8.31
C ALA A 252 24.55 12.94 7.52
N VAL A 253 24.34 12.24 6.39
CA VAL A 253 23.13 12.40 5.58
C VAL A 253 21.94 11.70 6.24
N LEU A 254 22.15 10.53 6.85
CA LEU A 254 21.11 9.82 7.60
C LEU A 254 20.59 10.62 8.80
N ASP A 255 21.45 11.34 9.52
CA ASP A 255 21.04 12.24 10.60
C ASP A 255 20.17 13.40 10.09
N GLU A 256 20.41 13.92 8.87
CA GLU A 256 19.55 14.93 8.26
C GLU A 256 18.20 14.34 7.81
N ILE A 257 18.19 13.13 7.25
CA ILE A 257 16.95 12.42 6.90
C ILE A 257 16.13 12.14 8.16
N ALA A 258 16.76 11.69 9.24
CA ALA A 258 16.13 11.41 10.52
C ALA A 258 15.39 12.64 11.08
N LYS A 259 15.95 13.85 10.96
CA LYS A 259 15.26 15.09 11.39
C LYS A 259 13.96 15.36 10.62
N ILE A 260 13.79 14.77 9.45
CA ILE A 260 12.60 14.90 8.61
C ILE A 260 11.62 13.76 8.90
N LEU A 261 12.11 12.52 8.95
CA LEU A 261 11.28 11.33 9.03
C LEU A 261 10.92 10.93 10.46
N TRP A 262 11.69 11.31 11.48
CA TRP A 262 11.41 10.93 12.88
C TRP A 262 10.39 11.87 13.51
N THR A 263 9.16 11.85 12.99
CA THR A 263 8.05 12.65 13.52
C THR A 263 6.87 11.77 13.90
N PRO A 264 6.03 12.20 14.85
CA PRO A 264 4.81 11.49 15.19
C PRO A 264 3.88 11.27 13.99
N ALA A 265 3.83 12.21 13.03
CA ALA A 265 3.00 12.08 11.85
C ALA A 265 3.46 10.92 10.96
N VAL A 266 4.76 10.84 10.68
CA VAL A 266 5.37 9.76 9.90
C VAL A 266 5.21 8.41 10.60
N PHE A 267 5.49 8.35 11.90
CA PHE A 267 5.33 7.11 12.65
C PHE A 267 3.87 6.66 12.76
N SER A 268 2.93 7.61 12.84
CA SER A 268 1.50 7.30 12.81
C SER A 268 1.04 6.80 11.45
N ALA A 269 1.50 7.42 10.35
CA ALA A 269 1.20 6.95 8.99
C ALA A 269 1.72 5.52 8.78
N LEU A 270 2.92 5.23 9.29
CA LEU A 270 3.53 3.91 9.24
C LEU A 270 2.68 2.81 9.91
N GLN A 271 1.97 3.13 11.00
CA GLN A 271 1.09 2.17 11.68
C GLN A 271 -0.18 1.83 10.89
N ASN A 272 -0.63 2.73 10.02
CA ASN A 272 -1.84 2.55 9.24
C ASN A 272 -1.59 1.73 7.96
N ASP A 273 -0.33 1.60 7.56
CA ASP A 273 0.04 0.80 6.40
C ASP A 273 0.41 -0.64 6.80
N PHE A 274 -0.50 -1.55 6.47
CA PHE A 274 -0.39 -2.97 6.79
C PHE A 274 0.88 -3.62 6.22
N TYR A 275 1.31 -3.24 5.01
CA TYR A 275 2.43 -3.90 4.34
C TYR A 275 3.75 -3.52 5.00
N PHE A 276 3.93 -2.25 5.37
CA PHE A 276 5.14 -1.79 6.05
C PHE A 276 5.22 -2.31 7.49
N MET A 277 4.10 -2.41 8.19
CA MET A 277 4.07 -2.98 9.54
C MET A 277 4.59 -4.42 9.58
N ARG A 278 4.29 -5.25 8.58
CA ARG A 278 4.83 -6.62 8.52
C ARG A 278 6.35 -6.66 8.40
N GLY A 279 6.94 -5.77 7.60
CA GLY A 279 8.39 -5.64 7.48
C GLY A 279 9.04 -5.20 8.79
N LEU A 280 8.42 -4.22 9.46
CA LEU A 280 8.88 -3.75 10.77
C LEU A 280 8.74 -4.80 11.85
N GLU A 281 7.65 -5.57 11.88
CA GLU A 281 7.45 -6.64 12.86
C GLU A 281 8.54 -7.70 12.79
N GLY A 282 8.97 -8.07 11.58
CA GLY A 282 10.14 -8.94 11.39
C GLY A 282 11.40 -8.32 12.00
N ALA A 283 11.71 -7.07 11.65
CA ALA A 283 12.87 -6.36 12.21
C ALA A 283 12.80 -6.18 13.73
N LYS A 284 11.59 -6.02 14.31
CA LYS A 284 11.37 -5.95 15.76
C LYS A 284 11.66 -7.30 16.44
N ALA A 285 11.25 -8.41 15.82
CA ALA A 285 11.47 -9.74 16.36
C ALA A 285 12.97 -10.10 16.41
N GLU A 286 13.75 -9.56 15.46
CA GLU A 286 15.17 -9.85 15.28
C GLU A 286 16.07 -8.65 15.63
N LEU A 287 15.64 -7.78 16.56
CA LEU A 287 16.31 -6.50 16.90
C LEU A 287 17.81 -6.63 17.27
N ASP A 288 18.25 -7.80 17.74
CA ASP A 288 19.65 -8.06 18.07
C ASP A 288 20.51 -8.47 16.87
N GLU A 289 19.88 -8.85 15.76
CA GLU A 289 20.53 -9.20 14.49
C GLU A 289 20.57 -8.01 13.50
N VAL A 290 19.77 -6.97 13.77
CA VAL A 290 19.74 -5.73 12.99
C VAL A 290 21.06 -4.94 13.14
N PRO A 291 21.67 -4.45 12.04
CA PRO A 291 22.87 -3.62 12.09
C PRO A 291 22.71 -2.36 12.97
N PRO A 292 23.80 -1.82 13.58
CA PRO A 292 23.70 -0.75 14.57
C PRO A 292 22.92 0.50 14.11
N ILE A 293 23.12 0.94 12.86
CA ILE A 293 22.42 2.11 12.31
C ILE A 293 20.92 1.82 12.14
N ALA A 294 20.58 0.69 11.51
CA ALA A 294 19.18 0.26 11.37
C ALA A 294 18.50 0.06 12.74
N LYS A 295 19.22 -0.44 13.74
CA LYS A 295 18.73 -0.60 15.12
C LYS A 295 18.40 0.73 15.77
N GLU A 296 19.22 1.76 15.56
CA GLU A 296 18.94 3.11 16.07
C GLU A 296 17.66 3.68 15.45
N TRP A 297 17.51 3.56 14.14
CA TRP A 297 16.29 3.96 13.43
C TRP A 297 15.07 3.24 13.98
N LEU A 298 15.09 1.92 14.06
CA LEU A 298 13.98 1.13 14.59
C LEU A 298 13.68 1.50 16.06
N THR A 299 14.70 1.78 16.87
CA THR A 299 14.53 2.20 18.27
C THR A 299 13.78 3.52 18.39
N ALA A 300 14.00 4.49 17.50
CA ALA A 300 13.29 5.77 17.52
C ALA A 300 11.77 5.57 17.34
N TYR A 301 11.38 4.70 16.39
CA TYR A 301 9.98 4.32 16.20
C TYR A 301 9.43 3.55 17.40
N LEU A 302 10.18 2.57 17.92
CA LEU A 302 9.75 1.75 19.07
C LEU A 302 9.54 2.58 20.34
N ASP A 303 10.43 3.53 20.61
CA ASP A 303 10.31 4.46 21.73
C ASP A 303 9.07 5.36 21.60
N TRP A 304 8.72 5.76 20.37
CA TRP A 304 7.49 6.48 20.10
C TRP A 304 6.26 5.58 20.28
N GLU A 305 6.27 4.38 19.70
CA GLU A 305 5.19 3.41 19.79
C GLU A 305 4.89 3.06 21.25
N GLN A 306 5.92 2.79 22.05
CA GLN A 306 5.78 2.53 23.48
C GLN A 306 5.16 3.73 24.22
N LYS A 307 5.49 4.97 23.86
CA LYS A 307 4.86 6.16 24.45
C LYS A 307 3.39 6.25 24.07
N MET A 308 3.05 5.99 22.81
CA MET A 308 1.65 5.99 22.35
C MET A 308 0.83 4.91 23.05
N GLU A 309 1.42 3.75 23.32
CA GLU A 309 0.79 2.68 24.10
C GLU A 309 0.51 3.02 25.56
N GLN A 310 1.11 4.09 26.07
CA GLN A 310 0.92 4.59 27.44
C GLN A 310 0.15 5.91 27.49
N ASP A 311 -0.21 6.48 26.33
CA ASP A 311 -1.00 7.71 26.24
C ASP A 311 -2.48 7.37 26.02
N PRO A 312 -3.37 7.64 26.99
CA PRO A 312 -4.80 7.39 26.86
C PRO A 312 -5.45 8.04 25.65
N ASN A 313 -4.94 9.18 25.18
CA ASN A 313 -5.50 9.87 24.01
C ASN A 313 -5.07 9.19 22.71
N ALA A 314 -3.81 8.78 22.60
CA ALA A 314 -3.34 8.01 21.44
C ALA A 314 -4.07 6.65 21.35
N ILE A 315 -4.25 5.99 22.49
CA ILE A 315 -5.06 4.77 22.60
C ILE A 315 -6.49 5.04 22.12
N LEU A 316 -7.12 6.13 22.58
CA LEU A 316 -8.47 6.49 22.19
C LEU A 316 -8.60 6.69 20.68
N GLU A 317 -7.69 7.41 20.02
CA GLU A 317 -7.76 7.58 18.57
C GLU A 317 -7.63 6.24 17.81
N ARG A 318 -6.78 5.33 18.30
CA ARG A 318 -6.68 4.00 17.70
C ARG A 318 -7.93 3.14 17.97
N VAL A 319 -8.56 3.25 19.14
CA VAL A 319 -9.87 2.64 19.40
C VAL A 319 -10.92 3.13 18.40
N ARG A 320 -10.92 4.44 18.08
CA ARG A 320 -11.84 5.01 17.08
C ARG A 320 -11.60 4.42 15.68
N ALA A 321 -10.35 4.32 15.26
CA ALA A 321 -9.99 3.76 13.97
C ALA A 321 -10.47 2.29 13.85
N LEU A 322 -10.16 1.45 14.85
CA LEU A 322 -10.61 0.06 14.90
C LEU A 322 -12.13 -0.05 14.92
N TYR A 323 -12.80 0.81 15.66
CA TYR A 323 -14.26 0.86 15.72
C TYR A 323 -14.89 1.18 14.35
N VAL A 324 -14.38 2.20 13.64
CA VAL A 324 -14.88 2.58 12.30
C VAL A 324 -14.65 1.46 11.28
N SER A 325 -13.55 0.73 11.41
CA SER A 325 -13.25 -0.45 10.58
C SER A 325 -13.98 -1.73 11.02
N TYR A 326 -14.92 -1.64 11.99
CA TYR A 326 -15.67 -2.77 12.57
C TYR A 326 -14.79 -3.88 13.18
N GLN A 327 -13.56 -3.57 13.57
CA GLN A 327 -12.65 -4.48 14.30
C GLN A 327 -12.94 -4.42 15.81
N LEU A 328 -14.14 -4.87 16.19
CA LEU A 328 -14.69 -4.64 17.53
C LEU A 328 -13.92 -5.35 18.65
N ASP A 329 -13.41 -6.56 18.42
CA ASP A 329 -12.62 -7.30 19.41
C ASP A 329 -11.31 -6.56 19.75
N ASP A 330 -10.57 -6.13 18.73
CA ASP A 330 -9.32 -5.38 18.90
C ASP A 330 -9.58 -4.01 19.54
N ALA A 331 -10.67 -3.34 19.13
CA ALA A 331 -11.09 -2.08 19.73
C ALA A 331 -11.41 -2.25 21.22
N LEU A 332 -12.05 -3.36 21.62
CA LEU A 332 -12.37 -3.65 23.02
C LEU A 332 -11.10 -3.89 23.85
N VAL A 333 -10.22 -4.78 23.38
CA VAL A 333 -8.94 -5.06 24.05
C VAL A 333 -8.14 -3.79 24.28
N LEU A 334 -8.08 -2.93 23.26
CA LEU A 334 -7.36 -1.67 23.34
C LEU A 334 -8.06 -0.66 24.26
N THR A 335 -9.39 -0.65 24.28
CA THR A 335 -10.18 0.17 25.22
C THR A 335 -9.93 -0.23 26.67
N GLU A 336 -9.91 -1.53 26.98
CA GLU A 336 -9.59 -2.06 28.31
C GLU A 336 -8.17 -1.66 28.75
N LYS A 337 -7.19 -1.76 27.84
CA LYS A 337 -5.82 -1.27 28.09
C LYS A 337 -5.84 0.23 28.42
N GLY A 338 -6.53 1.04 27.63
CA GLY A 338 -6.67 2.48 27.87
C GLY A 338 -7.30 2.78 29.24
N LEU A 339 -8.37 2.09 29.60
CA LEU A 339 -9.03 2.25 30.89
C LEU A 339 -8.18 1.78 32.08
N SER A 340 -7.26 0.82 31.87
CA SER A 340 -6.30 0.44 32.91
C SER A 340 -5.29 1.56 33.22
N ILE A 341 -4.98 2.41 32.23
CA ILE A 341 -4.08 3.55 32.36
C ILE A 341 -4.82 4.79 32.86
N ALA A 342 -6.00 5.07 32.31
CA ALA A 342 -6.85 6.20 32.67
C ALA A 342 -8.29 5.75 32.96
N PRO A 343 -8.55 5.23 34.18
CA PRO A 343 -9.86 4.70 34.55
C PRO A 343 -10.98 5.73 34.44
N ASP A 344 -10.71 7.02 34.60
CA ASP A 344 -11.73 8.07 34.58
C ASP A 344 -11.90 8.74 33.21
N ASN A 345 -11.27 8.21 32.14
CA ASN A 345 -11.42 8.75 30.81
C ASN A 345 -12.84 8.48 30.26
N ALA A 346 -13.64 9.54 30.13
CA ALA A 346 -15.04 9.44 29.72
C ALA A 346 -15.22 8.90 28.28
N PHE A 347 -14.31 9.23 27.35
CA PHE A 347 -14.40 8.72 25.99
C PHE A 347 -14.06 7.23 25.90
N LEU A 348 -13.03 6.77 26.60
CA LEU A 348 -12.73 5.33 26.64
C LEU A 348 -13.89 4.53 27.25
N ARG A 349 -14.54 5.04 28.30
CA ARG A 349 -15.76 4.43 28.88
C ARG A 349 -16.96 4.45 27.93
N LEU A 350 -17.08 5.53 27.15
CA LEU A 350 -18.09 5.63 26.11
C LEU A 350 -17.87 4.54 25.05
N TYR A 351 -16.66 4.42 24.51
CA TYR A 351 -16.34 3.37 23.52
C TYR A 351 -16.47 1.96 24.09
N GLU A 352 -16.06 1.71 25.34
CA GLU A 352 -16.28 0.42 26.03
C GLU A 352 -17.77 0.02 25.94
N SER A 353 -18.66 0.95 26.29
CA SER A 353 -20.10 0.71 26.30
C SER A 353 -20.69 0.54 24.89
N ILE A 354 -20.22 1.35 23.93
CA ILE A 354 -20.65 1.27 22.53
C ILE A 354 -20.25 -0.06 21.92
N ILE A 355 -18.98 -0.46 22.07
CA ILE A 355 -18.44 -1.68 21.48
C ILE A 355 -19.19 -2.89 22.00
N HIS A 356 -19.45 -2.98 23.32
CA HIS A 356 -20.26 -4.06 23.86
C HIS A 356 -21.69 -4.10 23.31
N ILE A 357 -22.37 -2.96 23.16
CA ILE A 357 -23.70 -2.89 22.54
C ILE A 357 -23.65 -3.41 21.09
N MET A 358 -22.64 -3.01 20.33
CA MET A 358 -22.47 -3.44 18.93
C MET A 358 -22.19 -4.94 18.82
N MET A 359 -21.27 -5.48 19.63
CA MET A 359 -20.97 -6.92 19.64
C MET A 359 -22.18 -7.76 20.05
N MET A 360 -22.96 -7.30 21.03
CA MET A 360 -24.21 -7.94 21.44
C MET A 360 -25.29 -7.92 20.36
N SER A 361 -25.33 -6.86 19.53
CA SER A 361 -26.35 -6.71 18.48
C SER A 361 -26.20 -7.71 17.33
N VAL A 362 -24.98 -8.25 17.14
CA VAL A 362 -24.69 -9.25 16.10
C VAL A 362 -24.78 -10.68 16.63
N ASP A 363 -24.78 -10.89 17.95
CA ASP A 363 -24.92 -12.21 18.57
C ASP A 363 -26.42 -12.57 18.75
N PRO A 364 -26.95 -13.56 18.01
CA PRO A 364 -28.35 -13.95 18.08
C PRO A 364 -28.76 -14.57 19.42
N GLU A 365 -27.82 -14.99 20.26
CA GLU A 365 -28.11 -15.55 21.59
C GLU A 365 -28.25 -14.46 22.67
N THR A 366 -27.89 -13.21 22.36
CA THR A 366 -27.97 -12.11 23.30
C THR A 366 -29.41 -11.87 23.76
N LYS A 367 -29.61 -11.88 25.07
CA LYS A 367 -30.90 -11.56 25.70
C LYS A 367 -31.02 -10.07 25.99
N PRO A 368 -32.25 -9.49 25.92
CA PRO A 368 -32.48 -8.07 26.17
C PRO A 368 -31.91 -7.53 27.49
N GLU A 369 -31.86 -8.36 28.54
CA GLU A 369 -31.37 -7.93 29.86
C GLU A 369 -29.86 -7.72 29.90
N GLN A 370 -29.11 -8.29 28.94
CA GLN A 370 -27.65 -8.16 28.86
C GLN A 370 -27.21 -6.75 28.43
N TYR A 371 -28.09 -5.97 27.81
CA TYR A 371 -27.84 -4.57 27.45
C TYR A 371 -27.90 -3.61 28.64
N GLU A 372 -28.62 -3.98 29.71
CA GLU A 372 -28.91 -3.08 30.85
C GLU A 372 -27.66 -2.47 31.51
N PRO A 373 -26.59 -3.24 31.83
CA PRO A 373 -25.41 -2.67 32.47
C PRO A 373 -24.72 -1.60 31.62
N TRP A 374 -24.76 -1.76 30.30
CA TRP A 374 -24.13 -0.84 29.34
C TRP A 374 -24.99 0.41 29.14
N MET A 375 -26.31 0.27 29.11
CA MET A 375 -27.22 1.41 29.10
C MET A 375 -27.12 2.23 30.39
N GLU A 376 -26.96 1.58 31.55
CA GLU A 376 -26.73 2.27 32.82
C GLU A 376 -25.41 3.05 32.79
N LYS A 377 -24.32 2.44 32.31
CA LYS A 377 -23.03 3.12 32.09
C LYS A 377 -23.17 4.34 31.17
N LEU A 378 -23.85 4.20 30.02
CA LEU A 378 -24.07 5.31 29.09
C LEU A 378 -24.91 6.44 29.72
N SER A 379 -25.93 6.10 30.49
CA SER A 379 -26.73 7.09 31.22
C SER A 379 -25.89 7.88 32.21
N GLN A 380 -25.00 7.22 32.94
CA GLN A 380 -24.08 7.88 33.89
C GLN A 380 -23.07 8.77 33.15
N LEU A 381 -22.53 8.33 32.01
CA LEU A 381 -21.60 9.11 31.18
C LEU A 381 -22.23 10.39 30.65
N GLY A 382 -23.51 10.35 30.26
CA GLY A 382 -24.24 11.53 29.77
C GLY A 382 -24.46 12.62 30.83
N GLU A 383 -24.24 12.31 32.11
CA GLU A 383 -24.31 13.28 33.22
C GLU A 383 -22.95 13.91 33.57
N ILE A 384 -21.84 13.37 33.04
CA ILE A 384 -20.49 13.90 33.31
C ILE A 384 -20.36 15.32 32.77
N LYS A 385 -19.69 16.16 33.55
CA LYS A 385 -19.29 17.52 33.17
C LYS A 385 -17.77 17.60 33.13
N THR A 386 -17.26 17.95 31.96
CA THR A 386 -15.85 18.21 31.68
C THR A 386 -15.60 19.71 31.65
N ASP A 387 -14.33 20.11 31.54
CA ASP A 387 -13.96 21.52 31.40
C ASP A 387 -14.32 22.11 30.03
N ASN A 388 -14.72 21.26 29.06
CA ASN A 388 -15.11 21.67 27.72
C ASN A 388 -16.59 21.33 27.45
N PRO A 389 -17.48 22.34 27.40
CA PRO A 389 -18.90 22.13 27.12
C PRO A 389 -19.17 21.41 25.79
N GLU A 390 -18.32 21.57 24.77
CA GLU A 390 -18.49 20.83 23.51
C GLU A 390 -18.18 19.35 23.67
N THR A 391 -17.20 19.01 24.52
CA THR A 391 -16.90 17.61 24.87
C THR A 391 -18.06 16.97 25.63
N ASP A 392 -18.66 17.67 26.59
CA ASP A 392 -19.84 17.19 27.33
C ASP A 392 -20.98 16.83 26.39
N LYS A 393 -21.22 17.72 25.44
CA LYS A 393 -22.27 17.56 24.46
C LYS A 393 -22.00 16.34 23.57
N VAL A 394 -20.78 16.15 23.07
CA VAL A 394 -20.41 14.97 22.26
C VAL A 394 -20.62 13.67 23.04
N ILE A 395 -20.18 13.61 24.31
CA ILE A 395 -20.39 12.43 25.15
C ILE A 395 -21.88 12.18 25.35
N GLN A 396 -22.65 13.21 25.71
CA GLN A 396 -24.08 13.11 25.94
C GLN A 396 -24.86 12.66 24.69
N SER A 397 -24.52 13.20 23.51
CA SER A 397 -25.20 12.85 22.26
C SER A 397 -24.94 11.39 21.87
N HIS A 398 -23.68 10.94 21.95
CA HIS A 398 -23.34 9.55 21.66
C HIS A 398 -23.96 8.60 22.68
N SER A 399 -23.96 8.93 23.97
CA SER A 399 -24.63 8.13 24.99
C SER A 399 -26.12 7.96 24.69
N LEU A 400 -26.83 9.03 24.35
CA LEU A 400 -28.25 8.96 24.00
C LEU A 400 -28.49 8.15 22.72
N TYR A 401 -27.66 8.34 21.68
CA TYR A 401 -27.75 7.59 20.43
C TYR A 401 -27.64 6.08 20.67
N TYR A 402 -26.60 5.63 21.37
CA TYR A 402 -26.38 4.20 21.59
C TYR A 402 -27.34 3.59 22.61
N MET A 403 -27.87 4.36 23.55
CA MET A 403 -28.99 3.92 24.40
C MET A 403 -30.26 3.68 23.56
N ALA A 404 -30.58 4.56 22.62
CA ALA A 404 -31.71 4.35 21.73
C ALA A 404 -31.52 3.12 20.83
N MET A 405 -30.31 2.92 20.27
CA MET A 405 -29.96 1.71 19.51
C MET A 405 -30.09 0.43 20.34
N ALA A 406 -29.62 0.44 21.59
CA ALA A 406 -29.79 -0.71 22.49
C ALA A 406 -31.28 -1.04 22.73
N GLU A 407 -32.15 -0.03 22.89
CA GLU A 407 -33.60 -0.26 23.02
C GLU A 407 -34.23 -0.79 21.72
N VAL A 408 -33.71 -0.41 20.54
CA VAL A 408 -34.11 -1.02 19.26
C VAL A 408 -33.76 -2.50 19.25
N PHE A 409 -32.54 -2.88 19.64
CA PHE A 409 -32.12 -4.28 19.70
C PHE A 409 -32.91 -5.09 20.74
N ARG A 410 -33.38 -4.43 21.81
CA ARG A 410 -34.33 -5.01 22.79
C ARG A 410 -35.78 -5.03 22.31
N GLN A 411 -36.07 -4.53 21.11
CA GLN A 411 -37.41 -4.38 20.53
C GLN A 411 -38.35 -3.48 21.35
N ASN A 412 -37.80 -2.53 22.11
CA ASN A 412 -38.52 -1.57 22.93
C ASN A 412 -38.61 -0.21 22.20
N PHE A 413 -39.30 -0.21 21.06
CA PHE A 413 -39.36 0.92 20.14
C PHE A 413 -39.90 2.21 20.77
N ASP A 414 -40.87 2.11 21.67
CA ASP A 414 -41.45 3.30 22.33
C ASP A 414 -40.40 4.00 23.20
N LYS A 415 -39.51 3.23 23.85
CA LYS A 415 -38.42 3.77 24.64
C LYS A 415 -37.30 4.33 23.77
N ALA A 416 -36.97 3.65 22.66
CA ALA A 416 -36.01 4.14 21.68
C ALA A 416 -36.43 5.51 21.13
N LEU A 417 -37.71 5.68 20.76
CA LEU A 417 -38.28 6.95 20.30
C LEU A 417 -38.21 8.04 21.38
N GLU A 418 -38.54 7.73 22.64
CA GLU A 418 -38.41 8.69 23.75
C GLU A 418 -36.97 9.20 23.92
N ILE A 419 -35.98 8.32 23.75
CA ILE A 419 -34.55 8.68 23.85
C ILE A 419 -34.12 9.49 22.63
N ALA A 420 -34.54 9.12 21.42
CA ALA A 420 -34.25 9.85 20.19
C ALA A 420 -34.83 11.28 20.22
N ASP A 421 -36.04 11.46 20.77
CA ASP A 421 -36.61 12.78 21.00
C ASP A 421 -35.75 13.63 21.95
N LYS A 422 -35.20 13.03 23.02
CA LYS A 422 -34.26 13.72 23.91
C LYS A 422 -32.98 14.12 23.16
N LEU A 423 -32.41 13.22 22.35
CA LEU A 423 -31.25 13.51 21.51
C LEU A 423 -31.51 14.75 20.63
N LYS A 424 -32.68 14.83 20.00
CA LYS A 424 -33.10 16.00 19.20
C LYS A 424 -33.23 17.29 20.00
N THR A 425 -33.65 17.22 21.27
CA THR A 425 -33.71 18.42 22.12
C THR A 425 -32.34 18.88 22.59
N VAL A 426 -31.39 17.96 22.75
CA VAL A 426 -30.01 18.26 23.14
C VAL A 426 -29.21 18.76 21.93
N TYR A 427 -29.56 18.30 20.72
CA TYR A 427 -28.83 18.60 19.49
C TYR A 427 -29.71 18.74 18.24
N GLU A 428 -29.42 19.78 17.45
CA GLU A 428 -29.82 19.86 16.03
C GLU A 428 -28.94 18.94 15.15
N MET A 429 -28.71 17.71 15.59
CA MET A 429 -27.91 16.73 14.88
C MET A 429 -28.72 16.12 13.75
N LYS A 430 -28.17 16.13 12.53
CA LYS A 430 -28.73 15.43 11.36
C LYS A 430 -28.90 13.93 11.67
N GLU A 431 -27.99 13.41 12.49
CA GLU A 431 -27.94 12.03 12.97
C GLU A 431 -29.16 11.65 13.82
N ALA A 432 -29.80 12.61 14.50
CA ALA A 432 -31.03 12.34 15.25
C ALA A 432 -32.20 12.02 14.33
N ASP A 433 -32.32 12.73 13.19
CA ASP A 433 -33.35 12.45 12.19
C ASP A 433 -33.05 11.13 11.45
N GLU A 434 -31.78 10.82 11.18
CA GLU A 434 -31.35 9.53 10.61
C GLU A 434 -31.68 8.36 11.54
N LEU A 435 -31.43 8.51 12.86
CA LEU A 435 -31.79 7.51 13.86
C LEU A 435 -33.31 7.30 13.94
N LEU A 436 -34.10 8.38 13.92
CA LEU A 436 -35.57 8.27 13.92
C LEU A 436 -36.07 7.51 12.68
N ASN A 437 -35.54 7.82 11.49
CA ASN A 437 -35.86 7.09 10.27
C ASN A 437 -35.48 5.61 10.38
N PHE A 438 -34.29 5.31 10.91
CA PHE A 438 -33.84 3.94 11.13
C PHE A 438 -34.76 3.17 12.09
N ILE A 439 -35.18 3.78 13.20
CA ILE A 439 -36.11 3.16 14.18
C ILE A 439 -37.44 2.81 13.50
N ASP A 440 -38.00 3.72 12.70
CA ASP A 440 -39.28 3.52 12.01
C ASP A 440 -39.17 2.43 10.92
N GLU A 441 -38.09 2.42 10.13
CA GLU A 441 -37.83 1.40 9.11
C GLU A 441 -37.62 0.02 9.72
N PHE A 442 -36.83 -0.09 10.80
CA PHE A 442 -36.56 -1.35 11.48
C PHE A 442 -37.82 -1.91 12.16
N LYS A 443 -38.64 -1.04 12.75
CA LYS A 443 -39.95 -1.41 13.33
C LYS A 443 -40.88 -1.97 12.26
N LYS A 444 -40.88 -1.40 11.05
CA LYS A 444 -41.66 -1.91 9.92
C LYS A 444 -41.14 -3.27 9.45
N TYR A 445 -39.81 -3.42 9.33
CA TYR A 445 -39.19 -4.68 8.94
C TYR A 445 -39.56 -5.86 9.85
N LEU A 446 -39.60 -5.67 11.17
CA LEU A 446 -40.01 -6.75 12.10
C LEU A 446 -41.52 -7.07 12.07
N GLN A 447 -42.35 -6.21 11.49
CA GLN A 447 -43.80 -6.43 11.37
C GLN A 447 -44.19 -7.19 10.09
N GLU A 448 -43.31 -7.19 9.09
CA GLU A 448 -43.41 -7.96 7.84
C GLU A 448 -42.87 -9.38 8.05
#